data_AF-A0A7W5SS48-F1
#
_entry.id   AF-A0A7W5SS48-F1
#
_cell.length_a   1.000
_cell.length_b   1.000
_cell.length_c   1.000
_cell.angle_alpha   90.00
_cell.angle_beta   90.00
_cell.angle_gamma   90.00
#
_symmetry.space_group_name_H-M   'P 1'
#
loop_
_entity.id
_entity.type
_entity.pdbx_description
1 polymer ?
#
loop_
_entity_poly.entity_id
_entity_poly.type
_entity_poly.pdbx_seq_one_letter_code
_entity_poly.pdbx_strand_id
1 'polypeptide(L)'
;MDDVRANKPQAELTAGAIAGTRPTGIMPWPLAIFGSLLWILVASPTLVESDAYRYACALLSLIALYYYMKAPVRPRTDWIGWLCMGWAAYVLARFGVTYWLTPGHDIGASDWLYAFPFFFPILGVALLLHEALLEKIVAAYFAVTLTMLIATQHFREVFAGETVKPLIMNNQIHGAVACGMIVIFTLFWLLHYLTDKSSDRRIARFAYIVSPFIVGLCFIAIYGAKSKGVWLALGITLPLLALVALSYLRLKLGAIVIAIAAILLVTGIYSVRHNLDKTAGPTVTATVAMLESVTGGHDLGGAVTNTIGSTNTPVSMDERLQLWSNSWEVFSSAPVFGWGNRWLERWSETRYSHIQYTLLHNGYLEILVRYGLFGAAVLAFMLATFVRTVRRAYKAAIIPRAAWHAYAVCLFFFALTLLSNSNNRLAIGESLALASSAFACWCNMRLKGEHLAMTKVDSKVA
;
A
#
# COMPACT_ATOMS: atom_id res chain seq x y z
N MET A 1 43.34 -51.45 -10.04
CA MET A 1 42.74 -51.35 -11.38
C MET A 1 41.37 -51.96 -11.26
N ASP A 2 40.22 -51.33 -11.40
CA ASP A 2 39.73 -49.97 -11.69
C ASP A 2 38.25 -50.07 -11.24
N ASP A 3 37.76 -49.21 -10.35
CA ASP A 3 36.96 -48.00 -10.61
C ASP A 3 35.65 -48.22 -11.41
N VAL A 4 34.70 -47.31 -11.20
CA VAL A 4 33.41 -47.10 -11.91
C VAL A 4 32.11 -47.51 -11.16
N ARG A 5 31.80 -46.62 -10.21
CA ARG A 5 30.60 -45.75 -10.14
C ARG A 5 29.20 -46.38 -10.02
N ALA A 6 28.73 -46.29 -8.78
CA ALA A 6 27.34 -46.08 -8.41
C ALA A 6 26.72 -44.84 -9.07
N ASN A 7 25.53 -45.03 -9.63
CA ASN A 7 24.57 -44.00 -10.00
C ASN A 7 24.13 -43.21 -8.75
N LYS A 8 24.39 -41.89 -8.73
CA LYS A 8 23.69 -40.93 -7.87
C LYS A 8 23.02 -39.87 -8.76
N PRO A 9 21.77 -39.45 -8.48
CA PRO A 9 21.08 -38.44 -9.27
C PRO A 9 21.74 -37.06 -9.11
N GLN A 10 21.97 -36.38 -10.24
CA GLN A 10 22.38 -34.97 -10.33
C GLN A 10 21.29 -34.02 -9.79
N ALA A 11 21.20 -33.87 -8.46
CA ALA A 11 20.24 -32.95 -7.84
C ALA A 11 20.87 -31.86 -6.95
N GLU A 12 22.20 -31.81 -6.80
CA GLU A 12 22.85 -30.90 -5.82
C GLU A 12 23.72 -29.77 -6.40
N LEU A 13 23.88 -29.65 -7.73
CA LEU A 13 24.85 -28.69 -8.31
C LEU A 13 24.28 -27.35 -8.79
N THR A 14 22.97 -27.11 -8.71
CA THR A 14 22.36 -25.84 -9.17
C THR A 14 21.91 -24.90 -8.05
N ALA A 15 21.86 -25.35 -6.80
CA ALA A 15 21.41 -24.52 -5.67
C ALA A 15 22.49 -23.53 -5.16
N GLY A 16 23.77 -23.80 -5.42
CA GLY A 16 24.89 -22.96 -4.94
C GLY A 16 25.24 -21.77 -5.84
N ALA A 17 24.75 -21.72 -7.09
CA ALA A 17 25.22 -20.75 -8.09
C ALA A 17 24.45 -19.41 -8.12
N ILE A 18 23.32 -19.29 -7.40
CA ILE A 18 22.48 -18.07 -7.42
C ILE A 18 22.88 -17.09 -6.29
N ALA A 19 23.69 -17.54 -5.33
CA ALA A 19 24.12 -16.76 -4.17
C ALA A 19 25.60 -16.35 -4.25
N GLY A 20 26.02 -15.62 -5.29
CA GLY A 20 27.46 -15.37 -5.49
C GLY A 20 27.91 -14.07 -6.14
N THR A 21 27.16 -13.49 -7.08
CA THR A 21 27.64 -12.29 -7.80
C THR A 21 27.01 -11.04 -7.23
N ARG A 22 27.65 -10.45 -6.21
CA ARG A 22 27.40 -9.04 -5.82
C ARG A 22 27.73 -8.15 -7.02
N PRO A 23 26.82 -7.29 -7.51
CA PRO A 23 27.13 -6.39 -8.60
C PRO A 23 28.20 -5.39 -8.15
N THR A 24 29.41 -5.58 -8.63
CA THR A 24 30.55 -4.65 -8.49
C THR A 24 30.41 -3.55 -9.53
N GLY A 25 29.61 -2.56 -9.17
CA GLY A 25 29.37 -1.35 -9.94
C GLY A 25 28.92 -0.24 -9.01
N ILE A 26 29.82 0.20 -8.11
CA ILE A 26 29.46 1.07 -6.99
C ILE A 26 29.05 2.44 -7.54
N MET A 27 27.74 2.69 -7.57
CA MET A 27 27.19 4.03 -7.65
C MET A 27 27.94 4.93 -6.66
N PRO A 28 28.38 6.15 -7.04
CA PRO A 28 29.11 7.03 -6.13
C PRO A 28 28.39 7.15 -4.78
N TRP A 29 29.12 7.00 -3.68
CA TRP A 29 28.53 6.96 -2.34
C TRP A 29 27.58 8.13 -2.03
N PRO A 30 27.88 9.39 -2.42
CA PRO A 30 26.94 10.50 -2.24
C PRO A 30 25.61 10.27 -2.97
N LEU A 31 25.64 9.68 -4.15
CA LEU A 31 24.44 9.41 -4.95
C LEU A 31 23.63 8.24 -4.37
N ALA A 32 24.30 7.23 -3.81
CA ALA A 32 23.64 6.13 -3.12
C ALA A 32 22.93 6.61 -1.84
N ILE A 33 23.52 7.57 -1.10
CA ILE A 33 22.86 8.25 0.03
C ILE A 33 21.68 9.08 -0.47
N PHE A 34 21.88 9.89 -1.51
CA PHE A 34 20.83 10.72 -2.06
C PHE A 34 19.62 9.86 -2.49
N GLY A 35 19.84 8.79 -3.25
CA GLY A 35 18.76 7.88 -3.64
C GLY A 35 18.13 7.14 -2.45
N SER A 36 18.89 6.86 -1.38
CA SER A 36 18.34 6.34 -0.13
C SER A 36 17.37 7.33 0.54
N LEU A 37 17.70 8.62 0.55
CA LEU A 37 16.82 9.68 1.04
C LEU A 37 15.57 9.81 0.17
N LEU A 38 15.72 9.69 -1.16
CA LEU A 38 14.57 9.68 -2.07
C LEU A 38 13.62 8.52 -1.77
N TRP A 39 14.11 7.32 -1.45
CA TRP A 39 13.24 6.20 -1.04
C TRP A 39 12.47 6.48 0.26
N ILE A 40 13.07 7.19 1.22
CA ILE A 40 12.36 7.66 2.43
C ILE A 40 11.25 8.65 2.04
N LEU A 41 11.53 9.57 1.10
CA LEU A 41 10.53 10.50 0.55
C LEU A 41 9.44 9.78 -0.25
N VAL A 42 9.74 8.66 -0.91
CA VAL A 42 8.71 7.83 -1.55
C VAL A 42 7.73 7.31 -0.50
N ALA A 43 8.21 6.87 0.66
CA ALA A 43 7.38 6.36 1.75
C ALA A 43 6.79 7.47 2.65
N SER A 44 7.22 8.72 2.51
CA SER A 44 6.81 9.82 3.39
C SER A 44 5.30 10.12 3.43
N PRO A 45 4.46 9.75 2.44
CA PRO A 45 3.01 9.92 2.55
C PRO A 45 2.34 9.14 3.68
N THR A 46 3.04 8.21 4.33
CA THR A 46 2.57 7.62 5.59
C THR A 46 2.85 8.51 6.81
N LEU A 47 3.59 9.61 6.67
CA LEU A 47 4.01 10.52 7.75
C LEU A 47 3.54 11.95 7.51
N VAL A 48 3.56 12.40 6.25
CA VAL A 48 3.21 13.77 5.84
C VAL A 48 2.44 13.71 4.52
N GLU A 49 1.24 14.28 4.49
CA GLU A 49 0.43 14.37 3.28
C GLU A 49 0.97 15.47 2.35
N SER A 50 1.87 15.07 1.43
CA SER A 50 2.54 15.96 0.47
C SER A 50 2.84 15.24 -0.85
N ASP A 51 3.05 16.00 -1.92
CA ASP A 51 3.45 15.49 -3.24
C ASP A 51 4.95 15.14 -3.35
N ALA A 52 5.72 15.20 -2.25
CA ALA A 52 7.16 14.96 -2.25
C ALA A 52 7.56 13.61 -2.88
N TYR A 53 6.75 12.57 -2.66
CA TYR A 53 6.97 11.23 -3.23
C TYR A 53 6.91 11.21 -4.76
N ARG A 54 6.09 12.06 -5.41
CA ARG A 54 6.00 12.13 -6.88
C ARG A 54 7.32 12.64 -7.46
N TYR A 55 7.85 13.73 -6.89
CA TYR A 55 9.16 14.28 -7.27
C TYR A 55 10.30 13.29 -6.97
N ALA A 56 10.24 12.60 -5.81
CA ALA A 56 11.21 11.58 -5.46
C ALA A 56 11.19 10.40 -6.45
N CYS A 57 10.01 9.92 -6.84
CA CYS A 57 9.86 8.88 -7.85
C CYS A 57 10.38 9.32 -9.23
N ALA A 58 10.11 10.56 -9.64
CA ALA A 58 10.63 11.10 -10.89
C ALA A 58 12.16 11.15 -10.88
N LEU A 59 12.78 11.67 -9.81
CA LEU A 59 14.24 11.70 -9.67
C LEU A 59 14.86 10.31 -9.60
N LEU A 60 14.28 9.38 -8.83
CA LEU A 60 14.71 7.98 -8.80
C LEU A 60 14.61 7.33 -10.17
N SER A 61 13.58 7.64 -10.94
CA SER A 61 13.39 7.14 -12.29
C SER A 61 14.45 7.68 -13.25
N LEU A 62 14.79 8.97 -13.16
CA LEU A 62 15.88 9.56 -13.94
C LEU A 62 17.24 8.93 -13.61
N ILE A 63 17.54 8.74 -12.31
CA ILE A 63 18.76 8.04 -11.86
C ILE A 63 18.79 6.62 -12.41
N ALA A 64 17.68 5.88 -12.27
CA ALA A 64 17.55 4.51 -12.75
C ALA A 64 17.78 4.41 -14.25
N LEU A 65 17.14 5.29 -15.05
CA LEU A 65 17.30 5.31 -16.50
C LEU A 65 18.73 5.66 -16.91
N TYR A 66 19.35 6.67 -16.28
CA TYR A 66 20.74 7.04 -16.57
C TYR A 66 21.70 5.85 -16.37
N TYR A 67 21.57 5.16 -15.24
CA TYR A 67 22.40 3.99 -14.94
C TYR A 67 22.05 2.78 -15.81
N TYR A 68 20.77 2.56 -16.10
CA TYR A 68 20.31 1.51 -17.01
C TYR A 68 20.90 1.69 -18.42
N MET A 69 20.98 2.92 -18.92
CA MET A 69 21.55 3.24 -20.23
C MET A 69 23.08 3.10 -20.28
N LYS A 70 23.77 3.27 -19.16
CA LYS A 70 25.23 3.10 -19.06
C LYS A 70 25.68 1.68 -18.78
N ALA A 71 24.78 0.81 -18.30
CA ALA A 71 25.14 -0.54 -17.92
C ALA A 71 25.36 -1.43 -19.17
N PRO A 72 26.54 -2.07 -19.34
CA PRO A 72 26.77 -3.05 -20.40
C PRO A 72 25.83 -4.25 -20.30
N VAL A 73 25.45 -4.64 -19.07
CA VAL A 73 24.46 -5.69 -18.81
C VAL A 73 23.28 -5.06 -18.09
N ARG A 74 22.10 -5.16 -18.72
CA ARG A 74 20.86 -4.53 -18.25
C ARG A 74 19.70 -5.53 -18.21
N PRO A 75 18.81 -5.45 -17.19
CA PRO A 75 17.59 -6.23 -17.13
C PRO A 75 16.74 -6.03 -18.39
N ARG A 76 16.15 -7.09 -18.95
CA ARG A 76 15.29 -6.96 -20.12
C ARG A 76 13.87 -6.63 -19.67
N THR A 77 13.23 -5.69 -20.36
CA THR A 77 11.79 -5.46 -20.19
C THR A 77 11.02 -6.71 -20.59
N ASP A 78 10.28 -7.26 -19.65
CA ASP A 78 9.50 -8.47 -19.85
C ASP A 78 8.02 -8.18 -20.01
N TRP A 79 7.21 -9.23 -20.14
CA TRP A 79 5.77 -9.09 -20.31
C TRP A 79 5.09 -8.32 -19.16
N ILE A 80 5.60 -8.40 -17.92
CA ILE A 80 5.08 -7.62 -16.78
C ILE A 80 5.37 -6.13 -17.01
N GLY A 81 6.61 -5.79 -17.39
CA GLY A 81 6.97 -4.42 -17.77
C GLY A 81 6.14 -3.90 -18.94
N TRP A 82 5.96 -4.72 -19.98
CA TRP A 82 5.13 -4.37 -21.15
C TRP A 82 3.65 -4.19 -20.80
N LEU A 83 3.10 -5.01 -19.89
CA LEU A 83 1.74 -4.84 -19.38
C LEU A 83 1.58 -3.48 -18.69
N CYS A 84 2.53 -3.11 -17.83
CA CYS A 84 2.50 -1.85 -17.10
C CYS A 84 2.61 -0.64 -18.04
N MET A 85 3.55 -0.67 -18.99
CA MET A 85 3.72 0.40 -19.98
C MET A 85 2.54 0.46 -20.95
N GLY A 86 1.99 -0.68 -21.37
CA GLY A 86 0.84 -0.75 -22.27
C GLY A 86 -0.42 -0.17 -21.62
N TRP A 87 -0.68 -0.49 -20.35
CA TRP A 87 -1.77 0.12 -19.59
C TRP A 87 -1.58 1.64 -19.46
N ALA A 88 -0.37 2.09 -19.10
CA ALA A 88 -0.10 3.53 -19.00
C ALA A 88 -0.28 4.25 -20.35
N ALA A 89 0.18 3.64 -21.45
CA ALA A 89 -0.04 4.16 -22.79
C ALA A 89 -1.53 4.27 -23.13
N TYR A 90 -2.34 3.26 -22.78
CA TYR A 90 -3.80 3.30 -22.94
C TYR A 90 -4.42 4.48 -22.15
N VAL A 91 -4.04 4.66 -20.88
CA VAL A 91 -4.53 5.77 -20.04
C VAL A 91 -4.15 7.12 -20.65
N LEU A 92 -2.88 7.30 -21.03
CA LEU A 92 -2.38 8.55 -21.62
C LEU A 92 -3.01 8.86 -22.97
N ALA A 93 -3.17 7.86 -23.83
CA ALA A 93 -3.82 8.04 -25.12
C ALA A 93 -5.29 8.44 -24.94
N ARG A 94 -6.01 7.77 -24.03
CA ARG A 94 -7.40 8.10 -23.72
C ARG A 94 -7.54 9.51 -23.12
N PHE A 95 -6.64 9.88 -22.22
CA PHE A 95 -6.57 11.22 -21.65
C PHE A 95 -6.36 12.25 -22.77
N GLY A 96 -5.37 12.05 -23.64
CA GLY A 96 -5.06 12.94 -24.76
C GLY A 96 -6.22 13.08 -25.76
N VAL A 97 -6.89 11.97 -26.11
CA VAL A 97 -8.08 11.99 -26.97
C VAL A 97 -9.22 12.78 -26.33
N THR A 98 -9.47 12.58 -25.04
CA THR A 98 -10.54 13.31 -24.33
C THR A 98 -10.22 14.80 -24.23
N TYR A 99 -8.96 15.13 -23.92
CA TYR A 99 -8.48 16.51 -23.86
C TYR A 99 -8.62 17.22 -25.21
N TRP A 100 -8.29 16.54 -26.31
CA TRP A 100 -8.40 17.09 -27.66
C TRP A 100 -9.85 17.27 -28.14
N LEU A 101 -10.75 16.36 -27.77
CA LEU A 101 -12.13 16.35 -28.26
C LEU A 101 -13.10 17.18 -27.41
N THR A 102 -12.70 17.64 -26.22
CA THR A 102 -13.62 18.30 -25.27
C THR A 102 -13.21 19.77 -25.10
N PRO A 103 -13.99 20.75 -25.60
CA PRO A 103 -13.63 22.18 -25.61
C PRO A 103 -13.38 22.78 -24.22
N GLY A 104 -14.02 22.23 -23.18
CA GLY A 104 -13.87 22.66 -21.78
C GLY A 104 -12.62 22.14 -21.09
N HIS A 105 -11.87 21.23 -21.72
CA HIS A 105 -10.72 20.52 -21.14
C HIS A 105 -11.02 19.98 -19.73
N ASP A 106 -12.10 19.20 -19.60
CA ASP A 106 -12.58 18.69 -18.31
C ASP A 106 -11.45 18.29 -17.38
N ILE A 107 -11.30 19.07 -16.30
CA ILE A 107 -10.24 18.91 -15.32
C ILE A 107 -10.64 17.79 -14.36
N GLY A 108 -10.57 16.55 -14.85
CA GLY A 108 -10.56 15.37 -14.01
C GLY A 108 -9.22 15.29 -13.28
N ALA A 109 -9.13 15.90 -12.09
CA ALA A 109 -7.87 16.20 -11.38
C ALA A 109 -6.94 15.02 -10.97
N SER A 110 -7.02 13.82 -11.56
CA SER A 110 -6.02 12.76 -11.30
C SER A 110 -6.01 11.56 -12.26
N ASP A 111 -6.49 11.65 -13.51
CA ASP A 111 -6.37 10.48 -14.42
C ASP A 111 -4.91 10.02 -14.58
N TRP A 112 -3.95 10.94 -14.34
CA TRP A 112 -2.52 10.70 -14.24
C TRP A 112 -2.10 9.57 -13.28
N LEU A 113 -2.81 9.36 -12.17
CA LEU A 113 -2.51 8.26 -11.24
C LEU A 113 -2.53 6.91 -11.97
N TYR A 114 -3.51 6.73 -12.86
CA TYR A 114 -3.67 5.48 -13.57
C TYR A 114 -2.59 5.27 -14.64
N ALA A 115 -1.80 6.30 -14.97
CA ALA A 115 -0.60 6.19 -15.80
C ALA A 115 0.67 5.83 -15.00
N PHE A 116 0.62 5.80 -13.65
CA PHE A 116 1.76 5.43 -12.82
C PHE A 116 2.38 4.07 -13.10
N PRO A 117 1.65 3.06 -13.61
CA PRO A 117 2.27 1.80 -14.01
C PRO A 117 3.46 1.95 -14.95
N PHE A 118 3.55 3.03 -15.73
CA PHE A 118 4.75 3.35 -16.52
C PHE A 118 6.04 3.35 -15.67
N PHE A 119 5.98 3.90 -14.46
CA PHE A 119 7.12 4.02 -13.56
C PHE A 119 7.46 2.73 -12.81
N PHE A 120 6.54 1.76 -12.72
CA PHE A 120 6.75 0.55 -11.91
C PHE A 120 8.01 -0.24 -12.27
N PRO A 121 8.26 -0.62 -13.55
CA PRO A 121 9.49 -1.32 -13.92
C PRO A 121 10.74 -0.45 -13.72
N ILE A 122 10.66 0.86 -13.97
CA ILE A 122 11.78 1.80 -13.82
C ILE A 122 12.17 1.95 -12.35
N LEU A 123 11.19 2.10 -11.46
CA LEU A 123 11.41 2.14 -10.02
C LEU A 123 11.87 0.78 -9.48
N GLY A 124 11.49 -0.33 -10.11
CA GLY A 124 12.09 -1.64 -9.85
C GLY A 124 13.59 -1.64 -10.12
N VAL A 125 14.03 -1.04 -11.23
CA VAL A 125 15.45 -0.81 -11.53
C VAL A 125 16.10 0.12 -10.50
N ALA A 126 15.41 1.19 -10.10
CA ALA A 126 15.89 2.07 -9.03
C ALA A 126 16.11 1.28 -7.73
N LEU A 127 15.24 0.34 -7.39
CA LEU A 127 15.38 -0.50 -6.21
C LEU A 127 16.55 -1.47 -6.33
N LEU A 128 16.78 -2.03 -7.52
CA LEU A 128 17.94 -2.86 -7.83
C LEU A 128 19.27 -2.13 -7.57
N LEU A 129 19.34 -0.84 -7.91
CA LEU A 129 20.51 0.00 -7.64
C LEU A 129 20.77 0.25 -6.15
N HIS A 130 19.73 0.17 -5.32
CA HIS A 130 19.79 0.48 -3.88
C HIS A 130 19.63 -0.77 -3.00
N GLU A 131 19.63 -1.97 -3.57
CA GLU A 131 19.29 -3.22 -2.87
C GLU A 131 20.17 -3.47 -1.64
N ALA A 132 21.46 -3.12 -1.74
CA ALA A 132 22.43 -3.29 -0.66
C ALA A 132 22.21 -2.32 0.53
N LEU A 133 21.39 -1.29 0.34
CA LEU A 133 21.08 -0.26 1.35
C LEU A 133 19.67 -0.39 1.93
N LEU A 134 18.83 -1.31 1.42
CA LEU A 134 17.42 -1.40 1.81
C LEU A 134 17.23 -1.56 3.32
N GLU A 135 18.02 -2.39 3.99
CA GLU A 135 17.92 -2.59 5.44
C GLU A 135 18.13 -1.27 6.21
N LYS A 136 19.09 -0.45 5.76
CA LYS A 136 19.40 0.86 6.36
C LYS A 136 18.32 1.89 6.03
N ILE A 137 17.79 1.88 4.81
CA ILE A 137 16.68 2.76 4.40
C ILE A 137 15.45 2.49 5.27
N VAL A 138 15.09 1.22 5.48
CA VAL A 138 13.95 0.82 6.32
C VAL A 138 14.17 1.24 7.78
N ALA A 139 15.36 1.01 8.33
CA ALA A 139 15.69 1.43 9.69
C ALA A 139 15.61 2.96 9.86
N ALA A 140 16.15 3.72 8.89
CA ALA A 140 16.10 5.18 8.89
C ALA A 140 14.64 5.68 8.80
N TYR A 141 13.82 5.07 7.95
CA TYR A 141 12.39 5.39 7.88
C TYR A 141 11.68 5.16 9.22
N PHE A 142 11.94 4.05 9.93
CA PHE A 142 11.35 3.83 11.25
C PHE A 142 11.87 4.79 12.32
N ALA A 143 13.13 5.24 12.23
CA ALA A 143 13.64 6.31 13.09
C ALA A 143 12.84 7.60 12.89
N VAL A 144 12.67 8.03 11.64
CA VAL A 144 11.85 9.21 11.29
C VAL A 144 10.41 9.02 11.74
N THR A 145 9.85 7.82 11.55
CA THR A 145 8.48 7.48 11.97
C THR A 145 8.29 7.66 13.48
N LEU A 146 9.21 7.15 14.30
CA LEU A 146 9.15 7.33 15.75
C LEU A 146 9.24 8.82 16.13
N THR A 147 10.20 9.56 15.56
CA THR A 147 10.36 11.00 15.82
C THR A 147 9.09 11.76 15.47
N MET A 148 8.50 11.50 14.30
CA MET A 148 7.26 12.12 13.85
C MET A 148 6.09 11.80 14.76
N LEU A 149 5.92 10.53 15.15
CA LEU A 149 4.86 10.13 16.10
C LEU A 149 5.02 10.88 17.43
N ILE A 150 6.21 10.93 18.01
CA ILE A 150 6.45 11.66 19.27
C ILE A 150 6.14 13.15 19.11
N ALA A 151 6.58 13.77 18.01
CA ALA A 151 6.44 15.21 17.79
C ALA A 151 5.01 15.66 17.48
N THR A 152 4.14 14.75 17.00
CA THR A 152 2.80 15.06 16.50
C THR A 152 1.67 14.43 17.32
N GLN A 153 1.98 13.83 18.48
CA GLN A 153 0.92 13.31 19.34
C GLN A 153 0.17 14.42 20.07
N HIS A 154 -1.16 14.36 19.97
CA HIS A 154 -2.11 15.25 20.64
C HIS A 154 -2.74 14.54 21.86
N PHE A 155 -1.90 14.08 22.80
CA PHE A 155 -2.36 13.21 23.89
C PHE A 155 -3.51 13.82 24.70
N ARG A 156 -3.44 15.12 24.99
CA ARG A 156 -4.44 15.80 25.82
C ARG A 156 -5.82 15.74 25.15
N GLU A 157 -5.88 16.07 23.88
CA GLU A 157 -7.08 16.08 23.05
C GLU A 157 -7.62 14.65 22.89
N VAL A 158 -6.75 13.68 22.61
CA VAL A 158 -7.14 12.27 22.49
C VAL A 158 -7.79 11.74 23.77
N PHE A 159 -7.20 12.02 24.93
CA PHE A 159 -7.74 11.55 26.22
C PHE A 159 -8.92 12.40 26.72
N ALA A 160 -9.06 13.64 26.26
CA ALA A 160 -10.29 14.42 26.41
C ALA A 160 -11.46 13.89 25.55
N GLY A 161 -11.18 12.92 24.67
CA GLY A 161 -12.16 12.37 23.75
C GLY A 161 -12.45 13.28 22.57
N GLU A 162 -11.56 14.23 22.29
CA GLU A 162 -11.61 15.06 21.09
C GLU A 162 -11.04 14.29 19.89
N THR A 163 -11.43 14.75 18.71
CA THR A 163 -10.99 14.17 17.45
C THR A 163 -9.69 14.84 17.02
N VAL A 164 -8.66 14.05 16.73
CA VAL A 164 -7.35 14.56 16.29
C VAL A 164 -6.98 14.08 14.89
N LYS A 165 -6.06 14.78 14.24
CA LYS A 165 -5.44 14.34 12.98
C LYS A 165 -4.05 13.77 13.30
N PRO A 166 -3.84 12.45 13.23
CA PRO A 166 -2.53 11.88 13.48
C PRO A 166 -1.50 12.34 12.47
N LEU A 167 -0.24 12.52 12.92
CA LEU A 167 0.88 12.90 12.06
C LEU A 167 0.62 14.25 11.37
N ILE A 168 1.29 14.53 10.24
CA ILE A 168 1.06 15.76 9.48
C ILE A 168 0.15 15.44 8.30
N MET A 169 -1.11 15.18 8.60
CA MET A 169 -2.13 14.77 7.62
C MET A 169 -3.22 15.82 7.52
N ASN A 170 -3.74 16.02 6.31
CA ASN A 170 -4.83 16.97 6.08
C ASN A 170 -6.16 16.43 6.62
N ASN A 171 -6.26 15.11 6.77
CA ASN A 171 -7.45 14.39 7.24
C ASN A 171 -7.12 13.32 8.30
N GLN A 172 -7.97 13.25 9.33
CA GLN A 172 -7.94 12.22 10.37
C GLN A 172 -7.99 10.78 9.82
N ILE A 173 -8.75 10.54 8.76
CA ILE A 173 -8.89 9.20 8.16
C ILE A 173 -7.56 8.79 7.54
N HIS A 174 -6.88 9.71 6.85
CA HIS A 174 -5.60 9.43 6.17
C HIS A 174 -4.53 9.12 7.21
N GLY A 175 -4.47 9.91 8.29
CA GLY A 175 -3.58 9.63 9.43
C GLY A 175 -3.85 8.28 10.08
N ALA A 176 -5.12 7.90 10.27
CA ALA A 176 -5.46 6.59 10.80
C ALA A 176 -5.04 5.43 9.86
N VAL A 177 -5.26 5.56 8.55
CA VAL A 177 -4.82 4.57 7.55
C VAL A 177 -3.29 4.45 7.58
N ALA A 178 -2.59 5.58 7.60
CA ALA A 178 -1.13 5.62 7.67
C ALA A 178 -0.58 4.92 8.91
N CYS A 179 -1.13 5.22 10.10
CA CYS A 179 -0.79 4.53 11.33
C CYS A 179 -1.07 3.02 11.24
N GLY A 180 -2.17 2.59 10.61
CA GLY A 180 -2.46 1.17 10.39
C GLY A 180 -1.41 0.47 9.53
N MET A 181 -0.96 1.11 8.43
CA MET A 181 0.14 0.61 7.60
C MET A 181 1.45 0.54 8.38
N ILE A 182 1.79 1.59 9.14
CA ILE A 182 3.00 1.64 9.97
C ILE A 182 3.00 0.50 10.98
N VAL A 183 1.88 0.22 11.67
CA VAL A 183 1.77 -0.91 12.60
C VAL A 183 2.10 -2.23 11.92
N ILE A 184 1.52 -2.50 10.75
CA ILE A 184 1.76 -3.74 10.00
C ILE A 184 3.24 -3.88 9.64
N PHE A 185 3.84 -2.85 9.04
CA PHE A 185 5.26 -2.89 8.65
C PHE A 185 6.18 -3.03 9.87
N THR A 186 5.90 -2.30 10.95
CA THR A 186 6.69 -2.35 12.20
C THR A 186 6.67 -3.74 12.81
N LEU A 187 5.51 -4.39 12.88
CA LEU A 187 5.39 -5.73 13.45
C LEU A 187 6.15 -6.78 12.63
N PHE A 188 6.07 -6.72 11.30
CA PHE A 188 6.85 -7.63 10.46
C PHE A 188 8.35 -7.34 10.47
N TRP A 189 8.74 -6.07 10.58
CA TRP A 189 10.14 -5.68 10.76
C TRP A 189 10.70 -6.21 12.08
N LEU A 190 9.93 -6.13 13.17
CA LEU A 190 10.28 -6.76 14.45
C LEU A 190 10.38 -8.29 14.34
N LEU A 191 9.38 -8.93 13.73
CA LEU A 191 9.36 -10.39 13.54
C LEU A 191 10.54 -10.90 12.70
N HIS A 192 11.00 -10.10 11.71
CA HIS A 192 12.21 -10.42 10.95
C HIS A 192 13.41 -10.60 11.88
N TYR A 193 13.72 -9.62 12.72
CA TYR A 193 14.89 -9.70 13.61
C TYR A 193 14.72 -10.71 14.75
N LEU A 194 13.49 -10.95 15.22
CA LEU A 194 13.24 -11.99 16.22
C LEU A 194 13.51 -13.42 15.70
N THR A 195 13.49 -13.62 14.37
CA THR A 195 13.58 -14.95 13.76
C THR A 195 14.83 -15.16 12.91
N ASP A 196 15.40 -14.10 12.34
CA ASP A 196 16.60 -14.16 11.52
C ASP A 196 17.87 -13.88 12.35
N LYS A 197 18.76 -14.87 12.42
CA LYS A 197 20.00 -14.79 13.19
C LYS A 197 21.16 -14.18 12.40
N SER A 198 21.00 -13.97 11.09
CA SER A 198 22.05 -13.50 10.18
C SER A 198 22.10 -11.98 10.03
N SER A 199 21.10 -11.26 10.56
CA SER A 199 20.92 -9.83 10.36
C SER A 199 21.85 -8.95 11.21
N ASP A 200 21.98 -7.67 10.85
CA ASP A 200 22.81 -6.71 11.58
C ASP A 200 22.33 -6.54 13.03
N ARG A 201 23.19 -6.88 14.00
CA ARG A 201 22.89 -6.81 15.43
C ARG A 201 22.53 -5.41 15.91
N ARG A 202 23.08 -4.36 15.29
CA ARG A 202 22.77 -2.96 15.66
C ARG A 202 21.37 -2.60 15.23
N ILE A 203 20.99 -2.94 14.00
CA ILE A 203 19.64 -2.69 13.48
C ILE A 203 18.61 -3.57 14.20
N ALA A 204 18.95 -4.82 14.53
CA ALA A 204 18.10 -5.68 15.33
C ALA A 204 17.78 -5.08 16.72
N ARG A 205 18.80 -4.60 17.44
CA ARG A 205 18.61 -3.92 18.73
C ARG A 205 17.74 -2.67 18.60
N PHE A 206 17.99 -1.88 17.56
CA PHE A 206 17.17 -0.71 17.25
C PHE A 206 15.70 -1.11 17.03
N ALA A 207 15.44 -2.16 16.24
CA ALA A 207 14.09 -2.68 16.00
C ALA A 207 13.40 -3.14 17.29
N TYR A 208 14.10 -3.85 18.18
CA TYR A 208 13.55 -4.32 19.47
C TYR A 208 13.10 -3.17 20.38
N ILE A 209 13.87 -2.08 20.39
CA ILE A 209 13.58 -0.92 21.24
C ILE A 209 12.45 -0.10 20.64
N VAL A 210 12.53 0.21 19.34
CA VAL A 210 11.67 1.22 18.69
C VAL A 210 10.29 0.67 18.33
N SER A 211 10.20 -0.59 17.93
CA SER A 211 8.95 -1.17 17.42
C SER A 211 7.78 -1.10 18.42
N PRO A 212 7.96 -1.42 19.72
CA PRO A 212 6.87 -1.30 20.70
C PRO A 212 6.34 0.14 20.85
N PHE A 213 7.22 1.16 20.83
CA PHE A 213 6.81 2.55 20.92
C PHE A 213 6.05 2.99 19.68
N ILE A 214 6.54 2.65 18.48
CA ILE A 214 5.83 2.97 17.23
C ILE A 214 4.42 2.36 17.23
N VAL A 215 4.30 1.08 17.60
CA VAL A 215 3.01 0.39 17.63
C VAL A 215 2.07 1.05 18.64
N GLY A 216 2.53 1.31 19.87
CA GLY A 216 1.72 1.96 20.90
C GLY A 216 1.24 3.35 20.49
N LEU A 217 2.15 4.20 19.99
CA LEU A 217 1.82 5.55 19.53
C LEU A 217 0.86 5.53 18.34
N CYS A 218 1.01 4.59 17.40
CA CYS A 218 0.07 4.43 16.29
C CYS A 218 -1.33 4.07 16.78
N PHE A 219 -1.47 3.15 17.73
CA PHE A 219 -2.80 2.80 18.27
C PHE A 219 -3.47 3.97 19.00
N ILE A 220 -2.70 4.76 19.75
CA ILE A 220 -3.21 5.99 20.39
C ILE A 220 -3.69 6.99 19.32
N ALA A 221 -2.90 7.18 18.26
CA ALA A 221 -3.27 8.02 17.12
C ALA A 221 -4.54 7.53 16.41
N ILE A 222 -4.65 6.23 16.12
CA ILE A 222 -5.83 5.64 15.46
C ILE A 222 -7.07 5.80 16.34
N TYR A 223 -6.93 5.63 17.66
CA TYR A 223 -8.00 5.87 18.62
C TYR A 223 -8.45 7.33 18.59
N GLY A 224 -7.50 8.27 18.68
CA GLY A 224 -7.76 9.71 18.62
C GLY A 224 -8.39 10.19 17.31
N ALA A 225 -8.07 9.52 16.19
CA ALA A 225 -8.61 9.84 14.88
C ALA A 225 -10.07 9.42 14.69
N LYS A 226 -10.62 8.59 15.59
CA LYS A 226 -12.04 8.15 15.56
C LYS A 226 -12.52 7.61 14.20
N SER A 227 -11.61 7.05 13.40
CA SER A 227 -11.88 6.62 12.02
C SER A 227 -12.55 5.24 11.99
N LYS A 228 -13.88 5.22 11.83
CA LYS A 228 -14.70 3.98 11.83
C LYS A 228 -14.23 2.97 10.78
N GLY A 229 -13.96 3.43 9.56
CA GLY A 229 -13.54 2.56 8.45
C GLY A 229 -12.17 1.91 8.69
N VAL A 230 -11.24 2.61 9.34
CA VAL A 230 -9.92 2.05 9.70
C VAL A 230 -10.05 1.03 10.82
N TRP A 231 -10.85 1.30 11.84
CA TRP A 231 -11.13 0.32 12.90
C TRP A 231 -11.76 -0.96 12.36
N LEU A 232 -12.70 -0.85 11.42
CA LEU A 232 -13.27 -2.02 10.75
C LEU A 232 -12.21 -2.80 9.97
N ALA A 233 -11.36 -2.11 9.20
CA ALA A 233 -10.28 -2.75 8.45
C ALA A 233 -9.26 -3.43 9.39
N LEU A 234 -8.90 -2.80 10.51
CA LEU A 234 -8.03 -3.37 11.54
C LEU A 234 -8.68 -4.55 12.26
N GLY A 235 -9.99 -4.50 12.52
CA GLY A 235 -10.73 -5.60 13.14
C GLY A 235 -10.64 -6.91 12.36
N ILE A 236 -10.51 -6.83 11.03
CA ILE A 236 -10.27 -7.98 10.15
C ILE A 236 -8.77 -8.28 9.99
N THR A 237 -7.95 -7.25 9.88
CA THR A 237 -6.51 -7.39 9.59
C THR A 237 -5.71 -7.89 10.79
N LEU A 238 -6.01 -7.44 12.01
CA LEU A 238 -5.26 -7.81 13.22
C LEU A 238 -5.37 -9.30 13.57
N PRO A 239 -6.55 -9.96 13.47
CA PRO A 239 -6.64 -11.41 13.60
C PRO A 239 -5.77 -12.16 12.57
N LEU A 240 -5.82 -11.73 11.31
CA LEU A 240 -4.97 -12.31 10.26
C LEU A 240 -3.48 -12.12 10.58
N LEU A 241 -3.09 -10.92 11.01
CA LEU A 241 -1.72 -10.63 11.44
C LEU A 241 -1.30 -11.50 12.62
N ALA A 242 -2.17 -11.69 13.61
CA ALA A 242 -1.91 -12.54 14.77
C ALA A 242 -1.71 -14.01 14.36
N LEU A 243 -2.56 -14.55 13.48
CA LEU A 243 -2.40 -15.90 12.92
C LEU A 243 -1.08 -16.04 12.16
N VAL A 244 -0.72 -15.03 11.36
CA VAL A 244 0.58 -15.01 10.66
C VAL A 244 1.74 -14.93 11.66
N ALA A 245 1.63 -14.12 12.71
CA ALA A 245 2.66 -13.98 13.75
C ALA A 245 2.90 -15.29 14.53
N LEU A 246 1.85 -16.09 14.79
CA LEU A 246 1.99 -17.43 15.38
C LEU A 246 2.89 -18.35 14.56
N SER A 247 2.97 -18.15 13.25
CA SER A 247 3.83 -18.95 12.39
C SER A 247 5.32 -18.55 12.45
N TYR A 248 5.66 -17.43 13.11
CA TYR A 248 7.04 -17.00 13.36
C TYR A 248 7.52 -17.41 14.76
N LEU A 249 6.63 -17.32 15.75
CA LEU A 249 6.95 -17.59 17.14
C LEU A 249 6.72 -19.08 17.46
N ARG A 250 7.39 -19.59 18.50
CA ARG A 250 7.00 -20.90 19.06
C ARG A 250 5.57 -20.80 19.56
N LEU A 251 4.71 -21.77 19.24
CA LEU A 251 3.26 -21.73 19.53
C LEU A 251 2.94 -21.29 20.96
N LYS A 252 3.67 -21.81 21.96
CA LYS A 252 3.50 -21.41 23.38
C LYS A 252 3.75 -19.92 23.62
N LEU A 253 4.87 -19.39 23.09
CA LEU A 253 5.24 -17.99 23.26
C LEU A 253 4.31 -17.08 22.44
N GLY A 254 3.97 -17.49 21.22
CA GLY A 254 3.02 -16.77 20.37
C GLY A 254 1.62 -16.69 20.99
N ALA A 255 1.12 -17.78 21.58
CA ALA A 255 -0.15 -17.81 22.27
C ALA A 255 -0.16 -16.87 23.49
N ILE A 256 0.92 -16.81 24.25
CA ILE A 256 1.07 -15.88 25.38
C ILE A 256 1.03 -14.43 24.88
N VAL A 257 1.80 -14.09 23.83
CA VAL A 257 1.82 -12.73 23.26
C VAL A 257 0.43 -12.33 22.77
N ILE A 258 -0.28 -13.23 22.10
CA ILE A 258 -1.65 -12.97 21.62
C ILE A 258 -2.63 -12.82 22.79
N ALA A 259 -2.52 -13.66 23.82
CA ALA A 259 -3.38 -13.54 25.01
C ALA A 259 -3.18 -12.19 25.70
N ILE A 260 -1.93 -11.75 25.87
CA ILE A 260 -1.61 -10.43 26.43
C ILE A 260 -2.18 -9.31 25.55
N ALA A 261 -1.98 -9.38 24.24
CA ALA A 261 -2.52 -8.39 23.30
C ALA A 261 -4.06 -8.34 23.34
N ALA A 262 -4.72 -9.50 23.44
CA ALA A 262 -6.17 -9.61 23.55
C ALA A 262 -6.68 -9.00 24.86
N ILE A 263 -6.02 -9.27 25.98
CA ILE A 263 -6.35 -8.66 27.29
C ILE A 263 -6.22 -7.14 27.21
N LEU A 264 -5.09 -6.63 26.70
CA LEU A 264 -4.87 -5.19 26.54
C LEU A 264 -5.93 -4.54 25.63
N LEU A 265 -6.30 -5.22 24.54
CA LEU A 265 -7.35 -4.74 23.64
C LEU A 265 -8.71 -4.70 24.34
N VAL A 266 -9.11 -5.76 25.06
CA VAL A 266 -10.38 -5.81 25.79
C VAL A 266 -10.42 -4.74 26.88
N THR A 267 -9.35 -4.59 27.65
CA THR A 267 -9.22 -3.54 28.66
C THR A 267 -9.32 -2.14 28.03
N GLY A 268 -8.67 -1.93 26.88
CA GLY A 268 -8.75 -0.68 26.13
C GLY A 268 -10.15 -0.37 25.60
N ILE A 269 -10.84 -1.36 25.03
CA ILE A 269 -12.24 -1.21 24.56
C ILE A 269 -13.15 -0.87 25.74
N TYR A 270 -13.00 -1.59 26.86
CA TYR A 270 -13.83 -1.36 28.04
C TYR A 270 -13.64 0.03 28.64
N SER A 271 -12.40 0.52 28.69
CA SER A 271 -12.09 1.85 29.26
C SER A 271 -12.65 3.00 28.42
N VAL A 272 -12.84 2.81 27.11
CA VAL A 272 -13.32 3.85 26.19
C VAL A 272 -14.70 3.58 25.59
N ARG A 273 -15.44 2.58 26.12
CA ARG A 273 -16.72 2.09 25.57
C ARG A 273 -17.75 3.18 25.28
N HIS A 274 -17.90 4.16 26.16
CA HIS A 274 -18.87 5.24 25.98
C HIS A 274 -18.53 6.13 24.77
N ASN A 275 -17.25 6.33 24.50
CA ASN A 275 -16.79 7.06 23.32
C ASN A 275 -17.00 6.24 22.04
N LEU A 276 -16.80 4.92 22.11
CA LEU A 276 -17.08 4.00 21.00
C LEU A 276 -18.56 3.98 20.65
N ASP A 277 -19.45 3.87 21.64
CA ASP A 277 -20.90 3.86 21.42
C ASP A 277 -21.37 5.17 20.78
N LYS A 278 -20.90 6.31 21.30
CA LYS A 278 -21.21 7.63 20.73
C LYS A 278 -20.72 7.79 19.29
N THR A 279 -19.55 7.23 18.98
CA THR A 279 -18.89 7.44 17.68
C THR A 279 -19.36 6.43 16.63
N ALA A 280 -19.43 5.15 16.96
CA ALA A 280 -19.69 4.06 16.02
C ALA A 280 -21.10 3.45 16.12
N GLY A 281 -21.75 3.53 17.28
CA GLY A 281 -23.04 2.90 17.55
C GLY A 281 -24.15 3.23 16.52
N PRO A 282 -24.37 4.51 16.17
CA PRO A 282 -25.37 4.87 15.17
C PRO A 282 -25.10 4.25 13.78
N THR A 283 -23.83 4.17 13.37
CA THR A 283 -23.46 3.56 12.07
C THR A 283 -23.66 2.05 12.10
N VAL A 284 -23.33 1.38 13.21
CA VAL A 284 -23.58 -0.07 13.36
C VAL A 284 -25.08 -0.35 13.29
N THR A 285 -25.89 0.43 14.01
CA THR A 285 -27.35 0.27 14.03
C THR A 285 -27.96 0.43 12.64
N ALA A 286 -27.58 1.48 11.90
CA ALA A 286 -28.05 1.69 10.54
C ALA A 286 -27.59 0.59 9.57
N THR A 287 -26.37 0.06 9.76
CA THR A 287 -25.87 -1.06 8.93
C THR A 287 -26.64 -2.35 9.18
N VAL A 288 -26.97 -2.65 10.44
CA VAL A 288 -27.79 -3.82 10.81
C VAL A 288 -29.19 -3.70 10.22
N ALA A 289 -29.84 -2.54 10.36
CA ALA A 289 -31.17 -2.30 9.78
C ALA A 289 -31.18 -2.45 8.25
N MET A 290 -30.14 -1.96 7.57
CA MET A 290 -29.98 -2.14 6.13
C MET A 290 -29.82 -3.62 5.76
N LEU A 291 -29.02 -4.38 6.50
CA LEU A 291 -28.83 -5.83 6.28
C LEU A 291 -30.13 -6.61 6.51
N GLU A 292 -30.86 -6.29 7.58
CA GLU A 292 -32.17 -6.87 7.88
C GLU A 292 -33.17 -6.61 6.75
N SER A 293 -33.20 -5.39 6.19
CA SER A 293 -34.04 -5.02 5.04
C SER A 293 -33.74 -5.87 3.80
N VAL A 294 -32.45 -6.13 3.51
CA VAL A 294 -32.04 -7.02 2.41
C VAL A 294 -32.47 -8.46 2.66
N THR A 295 -32.25 -8.97 3.87
CA THR A 295 -32.65 -10.35 4.22
C THR A 295 -34.18 -10.52 4.31
N GLY A 296 -34.90 -9.43 4.55
CA GLY A 296 -36.37 -9.37 4.62
C GLY A 296 -37.07 -9.25 3.27
N GLY A 297 -36.36 -9.40 2.14
CA GLY A 297 -36.95 -9.52 0.81
C GLY A 297 -36.94 -8.25 -0.04
N HIS A 298 -36.31 -7.16 0.40
CA HIS A 298 -36.04 -6.01 -0.48
C HIS A 298 -34.81 -6.31 -1.35
N ASP A 299 -34.81 -5.79 -2.59
CA ASP A 299 -33.59 -5.80 -3.39
C ASP A 299 -32.54 -4.83 -2.82
N LEU A 300 -31.27 -5.03 -3.19
CA LEU A 300 -30.16 -4.22 -2.67
C LEU A 300 -30.37 -2.71 -2.95
N GLY A 301 -30.97 -2.35 -4.09
CA GLY A 301 -31.26 -0.97 -4.45
C GLY A 301 -32.32 -0.33 -3.56
N GLY A 302 -33.41 -1.05 -3.26
CA GLY A 302 -34.45 -0.62 -2.34
C GLY A 302 -33.94 -0.46 -0.91
N ALA A 303 -33.13 -1.41 -0.42
CA ALA A 303 -32.54 -1.31 0.91
C ALA A 303 -31.62 -0.08 1.07
N VAL A 304 -30.79 0.21 0.05
CA VAL A 304 -29.93 1.42 0.05
C VAL A 304 -30.78 2.69 0.02
N THR A 305 -31.80 2.75 -0.84
CA THR A 305 -32.69 3.92 -0.96
C THR A 305 -33.45 4.19 0.34
N ASN A 306 -33.98 3.14 0.97
CA ASN A 306 -34.66 3.24 2.26
C ASN A 306 -33.70 3.70 3.38
N THR A 307 -32.45 3.26 3.34
CA THR A 307 -31.43 3.68 4.33
C THR A 307 -31.07 5.16 4.15
N ILE A 308 -30.92 5.63 2.90
CA ILE A 308 -30.69 7.06 2.57
C ILE A 308 -31.85 7.92 3.08
N GLY A 309 -33.10 7.47 2.88
CA GLY A 309 -34.29 8.21 3.31
C GLY A 309 -34.57 8.18 4.82
N SER A 310 -33.80 7.42 5.62
CA SER A 310 -34.07 7.22 7.04
C SER A 310 -33.43 8.30 7.91
N THR A 311 -34.23 8.90 8.81
CA THR A 311 -33.73 9.85 9.83
C THR A 311 -32.80 9.20 10.86
N ASN A 312 -32.77 7.87 10.93
CA ASN A 312 -31.90 7.11 11.83
C ASN A 312 -30.52 6.86 11.23
N THR A 313 -30.32 7.14 9.94
CA THR A 313 -29.03 6.98 9.28
C THR A 313 -28.12 8.17 9.61
N PRO A 314 -26.91 7.94 10.15
CA PRO A 314 -25.98 9.03 10.42
C PRO A 314 -25.59 9.75 9.13
N VAL A 315 -25.51 11.09 9.16
CA VAL A 315 -25.17 11.94 7.99
C VAL A 315 -23.99 11.40 7.18
N SER A 316 -22.88 11.05 7.85
CA SER A 316 -21.69 10.53 7.16
C SER A 316 -21.90 9.21 6.39
N MET A 317 -22.88 8.39 6.81
CA MET A 317 -23.24 7.15 6.13
C MET A 317 -24.20 7.44 4.98
N ASP A 318 -25.19 8.30 5.21
CA ASP A 318 -26.13 8.77 4.19
C ASP A 318 -25.40 9.38 2.98
N GLU A 319 -24.52 10.36 3.22
CA GLU A 319 -23.71 11.00 2.17
C GLU A 319 -22.91 9.96 1.36
N ARG A 320 -22.32 8.95 2.03
CA ARG A 320 -21.56 7.89 1.36
C ARG A 320 -22.42 6.98 0.51
N LEU A 321 -23.60 6.61 0.99
CA LEU A 321 -24.53 5.76 0.23
C LEU A 321 -25.04 6.49 -1.02
N GLN A 322 -25.35 7.77 -0.90
CA GLN A 322 -25.72 8.61 -2.05
C GLN A 322 -24.56 8.73 -3.06
N LEU A 323 -23.32 8.94 -2.61
CA LEU A 323 -22.13 8.91 -3.48
C LEU A 323 -21.98 7.57 -4.20
N TRP A 324 -22.16 6.44 -3.50
CA TRP A 324 -22.05 5.11 -4.11
C TRP A 324 -23.18 4.85 -5.10
N SER A 325 -24.40 5.34 -4.82
CA SER A 325 -25.53 5.29 -5.75
C SER A 325 -25.23 6.06 -7.04
N ASN A 326 -24.74 7.30 -6.93
CA ASN A 326 -24.34 8.10 -8.09
C ASN A 326 -23.21 7.42 -8.88
N SER A 327 -22.23 6.84 -8.18
CA SER A 327 -21.15 6.09 -8.81
C SER A 327 -21.66 4.90 -9.62
N TRP A 328 -22.64 4.17 -9.07
CA TRP A 328 -23.25 3.04 -9.75
C TRP A 328 -24.04 3.47 -10.98
N GLU A 329 -24.80 4.57 -10.88
CA GLU A 329 -25.52 5.17 -12.01
C GLU A 329 -24.57 5.56 -13.16
N VAL A 330 -23.49 6.30 -12.83
CA VAL A 330 -22.47 6.68 -13.83
C VAL A 330 -21.77 5.46 -14.41
N PHE A 331 -21.39 4.47 -13.60
CA PHE A 331 -20.79 3.24 -14.11
C PHE A 331 -21.73 2.47 -15.04
N SER A 332 -23.01 2.36 -14.68
CA SER A 332 -24.00 1.55 -15.40
C SER A 332 -24.25 2.05 -16.83
N SER A 333 -24.00 3.34 -17.10
CA SER A 333 -24.16 3.93 -18.43
C SER A 333 -22.93 3.73 -19.35
N ALA A 334 -21.77 3.31 -18.81
CA ALA A 334 -20.60 2.93 -19.60
C ALA A 334 -19.81 1.78 -18.95
N PRO A 335 -20.38 0.57 -18.84
CA PRO A 335 -19.86 -0.47 -17.94
C PRO A 335 -18.53 -1.09 -18.41
N VAL A 336 -18.25 -1.11 -19.71
CA VAL A 336 -17.06 -1.80 -20.24
C VAL A 336 -15.80 -0.95 -20.06
N PHE A 337 -15.81 0.28 -20.57
CA PHE A 337 -14.62 1.16 -20.58
C PHE A 337 -14.72 2.35 -19.63
N GLY A 338 -15.85 2.53 -18.93
CA GLY A 338 -16.10 3.69 -18.07
C GLY A 338 -16.16 5.01 -18.84
N TRP A 339 -16.27 6.12 -18.12
CA TRP A 339 -16.41 7.46 -18.68
C TRP A 339 -15.10 8.25 -18.82
N GLY A 340 -13.98 7.75 -18.27
CA GLY A 340 -12.71 8.47 -18.25
C GLY A 340 -12.90 9.80 -17.54
N ASN A 341 -12.32 10.90 -18.04
CA ASN A 341 -12.50 12.24 -17.48
C ASN A 341 -13.93 12.80 -17.58
N ARG A 342 -14.74 12.34 -18.53
CA ARG A 342 -16.14 12.82 -18.72
C ARG A 342 -17.10 12.34 -17.64
N TRP A 343 -16.64 11.51 -16.70
CA TRP A 343 -17.45 11.05 -15.59
C TRP A 343 -18.02 12.20 -14.73
N LEU A 344 -17.32 13.35 -14.68
CA LEU A 344 -17.74 14.50 -13.87
C LEU A 344 -18.93 15.23 -14.50
N GLU A 345 -19.00 15.31 -15.84
CA GLU A 345 -20.18 15.82 -16.55
C GLU A 345 -21.40 14.95 -16.20
N ARG A 346 -21.24 13.62 -16.32
CA ARG A 346 -22.27 12.64 -15.97
C ARG A 346 -22.67 12.67 -14.51
N TRP A 347 -21.74 13.02 -13.63
CA TRP A 347 -22.01 13.14 -12.19
C TRP A 347 -23.09 14.18 -11.90
N SER A 348 -23.10 15.30 -12.63
CA SER A 348 -24.10 16.36 -12.45
C SER A 348 -25.53 15.95 -12.85
N GLU A 349 -25.65 14.91 -13.68
CA GLU A 349 -26.92 14.36 -14.17
C GLU A 349 -27.52 13.29 -13.23
N THR A 350 -26.77 12.87 -12.19
CA THR A 350 -27.18 11.77 -11.29
C THR A 350 -28.28 12.17 -10.29
N ARG A 351 -28.96 11.15 -9.75
CA ARG A 351 -30.05 11.32 -8.77
C ARG A 351 -29.69 12.18 -7.56
N TYR A 352 -28.48 11.99 -7.00
CA TYR A 352 -28.03 12.74 -5.83
C TYR A 352 -26.95 13.78 -6.20
N SER A 353 -27.15 14.51 -7.30
CA SER A 353 -26.20 15.51 -7.81
C SER A 353 -25.99 16.73 -6.89
N HIS A 354 -26.88 16.95 -5.92
CA HIS A 354 -26.78 18.03 -4.94
C HIS A 354 -25.65 17.85 -3.92
N ILE A 355 -25.12 16.62 -3.78
CA ILE A 355 -23.96 16.37 -2.92
C ILE A 355 -22.72 17.03 -3.52
N GLN A 356 -22.12 17.93 -2.76
CA GLN A 356 -20.98 18.76 -3.18
C GLN A 356 -19.64 18.00 -3.29
N TYR A 357 -19.60 16.71 -2.93
CA TYR A 357 -18.39 15.90 -2.99
C TYR A 357 -18.21 15.23 -4.35
N THR A 358 -17.05 15.46 -4.98
CA THR A 358 -16.61 14.79 -6.21
C THR A 358 -15.57 13.70 -5.93
N LEU A 359 -15.32 13.39 -4.66
CA LEU A 359 -14.55 12.22 -4.24
C LEU A 359 -15.54 11.07 -4.01
N LEU A 360 -15.39 9.96 -4.74
CA LEU A 360 -16.36 8.84 -4.73
C LEU A 360 -16.34 8.04 -3.42
N HIS A 361 -15.34 8.27 -2.56
CA HIS A 361 -15.16 7.61 -1.26
C HIS A 361 -15.24 6.06 -1.32
N ASN A 362 -14.87 5.50 -2.46
CA ASN A 362 -14.74 4.06 -2.70
C ASN A 362 -13.81 3.86 -3.90
N GLY A 363 -12.62 3.31 -3.65
CA GLY A 363 -11.60 3.18 -4.68
C GLY A 363 -11.99 2.21 -5.81
N TYR A 364 -12.85 1.23 -5.54
CA TYR A 364 -13.32 0.29 -6.55
C TYR A 364 -14.36 0.91 -7.48
N LEU A 365 -15.34 1.61 -6.92
CA LEU A 365 -16.32 2.36 -7.71
C LEU A 365 -15.63 3.43 -8.55
N GLU A 366 -14.56 4.04 -8.04
CA GLU A 366 -13.78 4.99 -8.82
C GLU A 366 -13.10 4.36 -10.04
N ILE A 367 -12.49 3.18 -9.89
CA ILE A 367 -11.94 2.42 -11.03
C ILE A 367 -13.05 2.11 -12.05
N LEU A 368 -14.22 1.68 -11.59
CA LEU A 368 -15.35 1.33 -12.45
C LEU A 368 -15.91 2.53 -13.20
N VAL A 369 -16.15 3.65 -12.50
CA VAL A 369 -16.64 4.90 -13.11
C VAL A 369 -15.68 5.40 -14.18
N ARG A 370 -14.37 5.35 -13.93
CA ARG A 370 -13.37 5.87 -14.87
C ARG A 370 -13.04 4.90 -15.99
N TYR A 371 -12.77 3.64 -15.69
CA TYR A 371 -12.21 2.67 -16.65
C TYR A 371 -13.07 1.43 -16.88
N GLY A 372 -14.24 1.35 -16.23
CA GLY A 372 -15.16 0.23 -16.37
C GLY A 372 -14.57 -1.10 -15.91
N LEU A 373 -15.24 -2.18 -16.32
CA LEU A 373 -14.80 -3.55 -16.07
C LEU A 373 -13.46 -3.86 -16.72
N PHE A 374 -13.13 -3.24 -17.87
CA PHE A 374 -11.85 -3.41 -18.53
C PHE A 374 -10.70 -2.94 -17.65
N GLY A 375 -10.77 -1.71 -17.13
CA GLY A 375 -9.73 -1.20 -16.22
C GLY A 375 -9.64 -2.01 -14.93
N ALA A 376 -10.78 -2.38 -14.34
CA ALA A 376 -10.80 -3.22 -13.16
C ALA A 376 -10.09 -4.57 -13.42
N ALA A 377 -10.35 -5.21 -14.55
CA ALA A 377 -9.71 -6.48 -14.93
C ALA A 377 -8.20 -6.34 -15.13
N VAL A 378 -7.74 -5.29 -15.83
CA VAL A 378 -6.30 -5.06 -16.08
C VAL A 378 -5.56 -4.75 -14.77
N LEU A 379 -6.10 -3.87 -13.92
CA LEU A 379 -5.52 -3.53 -12.62
C LEU A 379 -5.49 -4.75 -11.68
N ALA A 380 -6.56 -5.55 -11.66
CA ALA A 380 -6.61 -6.79 -10.87
C ALA A 380 -5.59 -7.83 -11.38
N PHE A 381 -5.43 -7.96 -12.69
CA PHE A 381 -4.45 -8.86 -13.29
C PHE A 381 -3.00 -8.42 -12.97
N MET A 382 -2.71 -7.12 -13.02
CA MET A 382 -1.42 -6.57 -12.58
C MET A 382 -1.17 -6.88 -11.10
N LEU A 383 -2.14 -6.58 -10.22
CA LEU A 383 -2.02 -6.84 -8.78
C LEU A 383 -1.77 -8.33 -8.50
N ALA A 384 -2.55 -9.23 -9.11
CA ALA A 384 -2.39 -10.67 -8.95
C ALA A 384 -1.01 -11.14 -9.41
N THR A 385 -0.51 -10.58 -10.52
CA THR A 385 0.83 -10.86 -11.05
C THR A 385 1.92 -10.39 -10.09
N PHE A 386 1.80 -9.19 -9.52
CA PHE A 386 2.76 -8.67 -8.54
C PHE A 386 2.78 -9.51 -7.26
N VAL A 387 1.60 -9.81 -6.70
CA VAL A 387 1.48 -10.68 -5.52
C VAL A 387 2.10 -12.06 -5.79
N ARG A 388 1.82 -12.67 -6.95
CA ARG A 388 2.41 -13.94 -7.35
C ARG A 388 3.94 -13.84 -7.45
N THR A 389 4.46 -12.76 -8.01
CA THR A 389 5.89 -12.52 -8.19
C THR A 389 6.60 -12.38 -6.86
N VAL A 390 6.10 -11.56 -5.94
CA VAL A 390 6.69 -11.40 -4.61
C VAL A 390 6.63 -12.72 -3.83
N ARG A 391 5.53 -13.48 -3.95
CA ARG A 391 5.44 -14.83 -3.36
C ARG A 391 6.50 -15.78 -3.91
N ARG A 392 6.74 -15.75 -5.22
CA ARG A 392 7.79 -16.56 -5.87
C ARG A 392 9.19 -16.15 -5.38
N ALA A 393 9.45 -14.86 -5.24
CA ALA A 393 10.73 -14.36 -4.71
C ALA A 393 10.97 -14.82 -3.28
N TYR A 394 9.93 -14.82 -2.44
CA TYR A 394 9.99 -15.43 -1.11
C TYR A 394 10.30 -16.93 -1.16
N LYS A 395 9.58 -17.69 -2.01
CA LYS A 395 9.83 -19.14 -2.16
C LYS A 395 11.25 -19.44 -2.68
N ALA A 396 11.83 -18.53 -3.46
CA ALA A 396 13.21 -18.62 -3.96
C ALA A 396 14.25 -18.05 -2.97
N ALA A 397 13.87 -17.70 -1.74
CA ALA A 397 14.73 -17.11 -0.72
C ALA A 397 15.45 -15.80 -1.14
N ILE A 398 14.88 -15.07 -2.11
CA ILE A 398 15.38 -13.76 -2.54
C ILE A 398 15.03 -12.68 -1.52
N ILE A 399 13.86 -12.81 -0.88
CA ILE A 399 13.38 -11.90 0.16
C ILE A 399 13.07 -12.68 1.44
N PRO A 400 13.22 -12.05 2.62
CA PRO A 400 12.83 -12.68 3.87
C PRO A 400 11.32 -12.89 3.92
N ARG A 401 10.90 -13.91 4.66
CA ARG A 401 9.48 -14.24 4.92
C ARG A 401 8.68 -13.03 5.44
N ALA A 402 9.30 -12.22 6.29
CA ALA A 402 8.73 -11.00 6.85
C ALA A 402 8.34 -9.99 5.79
N ALA A 403 9.16 -9.80 4.74
CA ALA A 403 8.85 -8.89 3.66
C ALA A 403 7.64 -9.34 2.84
N TRP A 404 7.51 -10.65 2.56
CA TRP A 404 6.33 -11.21 1.89
C TRP A 404 5.05 -10.99 2.71
N HIS A 405 5.08 -11.30 4.01
CA HIS A 405 3.90 -11.13 4.85
C HIS A 405 3.55 -9.64 5.06
N ALA A 406 4.55 -8.76 5.23
CA ALA A 406 4.33 -7.31 5.28
C ALA A 406 3.65 -6.81 4.00
N TYR A 407 4.17 -7.21 2.84
CA TYR A 407 3.60 -6.88 1.54
C TYR A 407 2.13 -7.33 1.42
N ALA A 408 1.86 -8.62 1.68
CA ALA A 408 0.53 -9.20 1.51
C ALA A 408 -0.50 -8.63 2.51
N VAL A 409 -0.14 -8.53 3.80
CA VAL A 409 -1.05 -8.04 4.85
C VAL A 409 -1.30 -6.54 4.70
N CYS A 410 -0.29 -5.75 4.31
CA CYS A 410 -0.49 -4.33 4.04
C CYS A 410 -1.41 -4.08 2.84
N LEU A 411 -1.22 -4.81 1.73
CA LEU A 411 -2.14 -4.71 0.58
C LEU A 411 -3.56 -5.14 0.95
N PHE A 412 -3.71 -6.19 1.76
CA PHE A 412 -5.01 -6.64 2.26
C PHE A 412 -5.69 -5.57 3.13
N PHE A 413 -4.96 -5.01 4.11
CA PHE A 413 -5.44 -3.91 4.93
C PHE A 413 -5.87 -2.72 4.07
N PHE A 414 -5.01 -2.29 3.15
CA PHE A 414 -5.28 -1.15 2.28
C PHE A 414 -6.51 -1.40 1.40
N ALA A 415 -6.66 -2.60 0.83
CA ALA A 415 -7.84 -3.01 0.07
C ALA A 415 -9.14 -2.90 0.89
N LEU A 416 -9.13 -3.31 2.16
CA LEU A 416 -10.28 -3.11 3.05
C LEU A 416 -10.59 -1.63 3.27
N THR A 417 -9.57 -0.77 3.42
CA THR A 417 -9.80 0.67 3.57
C THR A 417 -10.39 1.32 2.32
N LEU A 418 -10.12 0.75 1.12
CA LEU A 418 -10.66 1.24 -0.15
C LEU A 418 -12.17 1.03 -0.32
N LEU A 419 -12.77 0.08 0.41
CA LEU A 419 -14.21 -0.16 0.38
C LEU A 419 -15.02 1.03 0.91
N SER A 420 -14.43 1.77 1.85
CA SER A 420 -15.10 2.88 2.53
C SER A 420 -14.40 4.22 2.32
N ASN A 421 -13.24 4.28 1.66
CA ASN A 421 -12.54 5.53 1.39
C ASN A 421 -11.86 5.47 0.02
N SER A 422 -11.81 6.59 -0.72
CA SER A 422 -11.06 6.68 -1.99
C SER A 422 -9.57 6.94 -1.71
N ASN A 423 -8.92 6.05 -0.95
CA ASN A 423 -7.52 6.22 -0.58
C ASN A 423 -6.56 6.04 -1.77
N ASN A 424 -7.04 5.50 -2.88
CA ASN A 424 -6.29 5.30 -4.12
C ASN A 424 -5.77 6.61 -4.74
N ARG A 425 -6.55 7.70 -4.69
CA ARG A 425 -6.17 9.04 -5.22
C ARG A 425 -5.37 9.91 -4.26
N LEU A 426 -5.17 9.42 -3.04
CA LEU A 426 -4.47 10.16 -2.02
C LEU A 426 -2.99 9.82 -2.07
N ALA A 427 -2.15 10.73 -1.60
CA ALA A 427 -0.70 10.57 -1.57
C ALA A 427 -0.27 9.20 -1.01
N ILE A 428 -0.98 8.68 0.00
CA ILE A 428 -0.71 7.36 0.59
C ILE A 428 -0.97 6.18 -0.36
N GLY A 429 -2.07 6.20 -1.11
CA GLY A 429 -2.39 5.13 -2.07
C GLY A 429 -1.52 5.18 -3.30
N GLU A 430 -1.26 6.39 -3.78
CA GLU A 430 -0.33 6.64 -4.89
C GLU A 430 1.09 6.14 -4.57
N SER A 431 1.62 6.53 -3.40
CA SER A 431 2.91 6.06 -2.89
C SER A 431 2.95 4.55 -2.69
N LEU A 432 1.91 3.97 -2.08
CA LEU A 432 1.83 2.52 -1.89
C LEU A 432 1.85 1.79 -3.24
N ALA A 433 1.10 2.26 -4.24
CA ALA A 433 1.09 1.66 -5.58
C ALA A 433 2.48 1.71 -6.23
N LEU A 434 3.16 2.86 -6.17
CA LEU A 434 4.51 3.04 -6.70
C LEU A 434 5.53 2.14 -5.99
N ALA A 435 5.60 2.18 -4.66
CA ALA A 435 6.58 1.43 -3.87
C ALA A 435 6.35 -0.09 -3.93
N SER A 436 5.10 -0.54 -3.78
CA SER A 436 4.77 -1.97 -3.80
C SER A 436 4.97 -2.58 -5.19
N SER A 437 4.63 -1.86 -6.26
CA SER A 437 4.83 -2.35 -7.62
C SER A 437 6.30 -2.31 -8.04
N ALA A 438 7.07 -1.30 -7.59
CA ALA A 438 8.52 -1.28 -7.76
C ALA A 438 9.19 -2.48 -7.09
N PHE A 439 8.79 -2.79 -5.85
CA PHE A 439 9.27 -3.97 -5.13
C PHE A 439 8.94 -5.29 -5.86
N ALA A 440 7.73 -5.41 -6.42
CA ALA A 440 7.34 -6.56 -7.22
C ALA A 440 8.15 -6.68 -8.52
N CYS A 441 8.38 -5.57 -9.23
CA CYS A 441 9.21 -5.54 -10.43
C CYS A 441 10.67 -5.91 -10.11
N TRP A 442 11.23 -5.41 -9.01
CA TRP A 442 12.54 -5.82 -8.52
C TRP A 442 12.61 -7.32 -8.20
N CYS A 443 11.61 -7.85 -7.47
CA CYS A 443 11.49 -9.29 -7.21
C CYS A 443 11.48 -10.12 -8.50
N ASN A 444 10.80 -9.65 -9.54
CA ASN A 444 10.75 -10.31 -10.84
C ASN A 444 12.11 -10.38 -11.53
N MET A 445 12.85 -9.27 -11.55
CA MET A 445 14.20 -9.21 -12.12
C MET A 445 15.14 -10.18 -11.39
N ARG A 446 15.10 -10.18 -10.05
CA ARG A 446 15.90 -11.10 -9.22
C ARG A 446 15.55 -12.56 -9.46
N LEU A 447 14.27 -12.90 -9.66
CA LEU A 447 13.83 -14.27 -9.99
C LEU A 447 14.40 -14.79 -11.32
N LYS A 448 14.80 -13.90 -12.23
CA LYS A 448 15.42 -14.25 -13.51
C LYS A 448 16.94 -14.25 -13.47
N GLY A 449 17.53 -13.94 -12.32
CA GLY A 449 18.98 -13.73 -12.21
C GLY A 449 19.47 -12.44 -12.88
N GLU A 450 18.57 -11.52 -13.20
CA GLU A 450 18.95 -10.24 -13.80
C GLU A 450 19.64 -9.35 -12.77
N HIS A 451 20.72 -8.71 -13.19
CA HIS A 451 21.50 -7.77 -12.40
C HIS A 451 22.00 -6.63 -13.30
N LEU A 452 22.30 -5.50 -12.68
CA LEU A 452 22.98 -4.38 -13.35
C LEU A 452 24.47 -4.49 -13.07
N ALA A 453 25.26 -4.84 -14.10
CA ALA A 453 26.70 -4.75 -14.02
C ALA A 453 27.14 -3.40 -14.59
N MET A 454 27.76 -2.55 -13.78
CA MET A 454 28.43 -1.34 -14.28
C MET A 454 29.87 -1.67 -14.63
N THR A 455 30.38 -1.07 -15.70
CA THR A 455 31.83 -0.96 -15.89
C THR A 455 32.42 -0.18 -14.70
N LYS A 456 33.53 -0.66 -14.13
CA LYS A 456 34.31 0.10 -13.15
C LYS A 456 34.60 1.47 -13.78
N VAL A 457 34.09 2.53 -13.16
CA VAL A 457 34.57 3.87 -13.47
C VAL A 457 35.97 3.94 -12.86
N ASP A 458 36.99 3.87 -13.70
CA ASP A 458 38.36 4.17 -13.28
C ASP A 458 38.35 5.58 -12.71
N SER A 459 38.43 5.69 -11.39
CA SER A 459 38.69 6.97 -10.73
C SER A 459 40.10 7.38 -11.12
N LYS A 460 40.24 8.08 -12.25
CA LYS A 460 41.42 8.87 -12.51
C LYS A 460 41.46 9.96 -11.43
N VAL A 461 42.38 9.76 -10.51
CA VAL A 461 42.89 10.76 -9.58
C VAL A 461 43.17 12.04 -10.37
N ALA A 462 42.59 13.15 -9.92
CA ALA A 462 43.09 14.49 -10.15
C ALA A 462 42.97 15.24 -8.82
#